data_AF-A0AAV7JTI2-F1
#
_entry.id   AF-A0AAV7JTI2-F1
#
_cell.length_a   1.000
_cell.length_b   1.000
_cell.length_c   1.000
_cell.angle_alpha   90.00
_cell.angle_beta   90.00
_cell.angle_gamma   90.00
#
_symmetry.space_group_name_H-M   'P 1'
#
loop_
_entity.id
_entity.type
_entity.pdbx_description
1 polymer ?
#
loop_
_entity_poly.entity_id
_entity_poly.type
_entity_poly.pdbx_seq_one_letter_code
_entity_poly.pdbx_strand_id
1 'polypeptide(L)'
;MAENNSTNANKPSVNEGPLTFESFVESHKPQLLSLGIPNLYWNSLFEKLNEERYDAGSNFVMNQVEGEWEVLSIKDVKKSNPDCIFLIDHAWTFEIPFARMQLMQHKNLFLRMLDLMGITYEEQVEPNTIMVDKILEVMWQYNQTYSFSHEIEDEPFWYIMDEFGSRIQHSSEPNVNIDVYKGQYILLRIRLYIVCYGR
;
A
#
# COMPACT_ATOMS: atom_id res chain seq x y z
N MET A 1 -46.50 -24.21 -21.97
CA MET A 1 -46.65 -22.83 -22.48
C MET A 1 -46.94 -21.93 -21.29
N ALA A 2 -45.93 -21.20 -20.82
CA ALA A 2 -46.07 -20.09 -19.90
C ALA A 2 -44.87 -19.18 -20.18
N GLU A 3 -45.16 -18.07 -20.84
CA GLU A 3 -44.23 -16.99 -21.19
C GLU A 3 -43.98 -16.15 -19.93
N ASN A 4 -42.71 -16.00 -19.53
CA ASN A 4 -42.31 -15.01 -18.52
C ASN A 4 -41.59 -13.87 -19.22
N ASN A 5 -42.27 -12.73 -19.22
CA ASN A 5 -41.84 -11.49 -19.83
C ASN A 5 -41.12 -10.61 -18.78
N SER A 6 -39.86 -10.29 -19.08
CA SER A 6 -39.14 -9.04 -18.82
C SER A 6 -39.20 -8.37 -17.44
N THR A 7 -38.02 -8.15 -16.85
CA THR A 7 -37.52 -6.79 -16.60
C THR A 7 -36.00 -6.85 -16.46
N ASN A 8 -35.33 -6.71 -17.62
CA ASN A 8 -33.90 -6.46 -17.72
C ASN A 8 -33.64 -4.99 -17.29
N ALA A 9 -33.17 -4.80 -16.06
CA ALA A 9 -32.63 -3.52 -15.63
C ALA A 9 -31.25 -3.35 -16.26
N ASN A 10 -31.20 -2.63 -17.39
CA ASN A 10 -29.98 -2.19 -18.05
C ASN A 10 -29.09 -1.42 -17.05
N LYS A 11 -28.04 -2.08 -16.55
CA LYS A 11 -26.91 -1.43 -15.90
C LYS A 11 -26.14 -0.68 -16.99
N PRO A 12 -25.91 0.65 -16.89
CA PRO A 12 -25.18 1.37 -17.91
C PRO A 12 -23.74 0.85 -17.96
N SER A 13 -23.37 0.24 -19.09
CA SER A 13 -21.99 -0.06 -19.43
C SER A 13 -21.29 1.26 -19.77
N VAL A 14 -20.64 1.87 -18.78
CA VAL A 14 -19.74 2.99 -19.03
C VAL A 14 -18.54 2.42 -19.78
N ASN A 15 -18.48 2.75 -21.07
CA ASN A 15 -17.33 2.49 -21.92
C ASN A 15 -16.26 3.50 -21.52
N GLU A 16 -15.51 3.22 -20.45
CA GLU A 16 -14.40 4.07 -20.04
C GLU A 16 -13.26 3.90 -21.05
N GLY A 17 -12.99 4.95 -21.82
CA GLY A 17 -11.78 5.03 -22.64
C GLY A 17 -10.52 4.93 -21.78
N PRO A 18 -9.33 4.86 -22.40
CA PRO A 18 -8.08 4.82 -21.64
C PRO A 18 -8.01 6.01 -20.66
N LEU A 19 -7.64 5.73 -19.41
CA LEU A 19 -7.42 6.76 -18.38
C LEU A 19 -6.42 7.80 -18.93
N THR A 20 -6.84 9.06 -18.97
CA THR A 20 -5.95 10.17 -19.38
C THR A 20 -5.47 10.93 -18.16
N PHE A 21 -4.33 11.61 -18.29
CA PHE A 21 -3.80 12.46 -17.23
C PHE A 21 -4.79 13.56 -16.81
N GLU A 22 -5.54 14.13 -17.75
CA GLU A 22 -6.55 15.14 -17.48
C GLU A 22 -7.68 14.59 -16.59
N SER A 23 -8.22 13.41 -16.96
CA SER A 23 -9.28 12.75 -16.19
C SER A 23 -8.81 12.37 -14.77
N PHE A 24 -7.55 11.96 -14.64
CA PHE A 24 -6.89 11.68 -13.38
C PHE A 24 -6.82 12.94 -12.50
N VAL A 25 -6.31 14.05 -13.03
CA VAL A 25 -6.20 15.30 -12.27
C VAL A 25 -7.58 15.81 -11.89
N GLU A 26 -8.56 15.77 -12.79
CA GLU A 26 -9.93 16.23 -12.51
C GLU A 26 -10.55 15.46 -11.33
N SER A 27 -10.37 14.15 -11.29
CA SER A 27 -10.98 13.28 -10.28
C SER A 27 -10.20 13.28 -8.95
N HIS A 28 -8.87 13.42 -8.98
CA HIS A 28 -8.03 13.20 -7.79
C HIS A 28 -7.36 14.46 -7.22
N LYS A 29 -7.44 15.61 -7.89
CA LYS A 29 -6.84 16.86 -7.41
C LYS A 29 -7.19 17.21 -5.96
N PRO A 30 -8.45 17.08 -5.47
CA PRO A 30 -8.75 17.37 -4.07
C PRO A 30 -7.91 16.52 -3.10
N GLN A 31 -7.73 15.23 -3.40
CA GLN A 31 -6.92 14.33 -2.59
C GLN A 31 -5.43 14.64 -2.69
N LEU A 32 -4.91 14.87 -3.90
CA LEU A 32 -3.50 15.22 -4.10
C LEU A 32 -3.12 16.48 -3.31
N LEU A 33 -4.02 17.48 -3.29
CA LEU A 33 -3.84 18.70 -2.51
C LEU A 33 -3.98 18.47 -1.00
N SER A 34 -4.95 17.66 -0.55
CA SER A 34 -5.10 17.38 0.89
C SER A 34 -3.92 16.60 1.47
N LEU A 35 -3.30 15.74 0.64
CA LEU A 35 -2.06 15.03 0.99
C LEU A 35 -0.83 15.93 0.86
N GLY A 36 -0.95 17.16 0.34
CA GLY A 36 0.17 18.07 0.16
C GLY A 36 1.15 17.66 -0.95
N ILE A 37 0.74 16.81 -1.90
CA ILE A 37 1.58 16.35 -3.02
C ILE A 37 1.73 17.48 -4.05
N PRO A 38 2.95 18.02 -4.29
CA PRO A 38 3.17 19.04 -5.30
C PRO A 38 2.78 18.57 -6.71
N ASN A 39 2.23 19.50 -7.51
CA ASN A 39 1.84 19.25 -8.90
C ASN A 39 2.95 18.71 -9.79
N LEU A 40 4.20 19.02 -9.46
CA LEU A 40 5.41 18.48 -10.09
C LEU A 40 5.38 16.94 -10.19
N TYR A 41 4.83 16.25 -9.19
CA TYR A 41 4.83 14.79 -9.12
C TYR A 41 3.61 14.13 -9.78
N TRP A 42 2.57 14.89 -10.14
CA TRP A 42 1.28 14.31 -10.51
C TRP A 42 1.35 13.46 -11.78
N ASN A 43 2.13 13.86 -12.79
CA ASN A 43 2.28 13.10 -14.03
C ASN A 43 3.04 11.79 -13.78
N SER A 44 4.18 11.85 -13.09
CA SER A 44 4.96 10.65 -12.75
C SER A 44 4.15 9.70 -11.88
N LEU A 45 3.40 10.24 -10.91
CA LEU A 45 2.45 9.45 -10.13
C LEU A 45 1.46 8.76 -11.06
N PHE A 46 0.69 9.51 -11.87
CA PHE A 46 -0.29 8.97 -12.81
C PHE A 46 0.27 7.82 -13.67
N GLU A 47 1.43 8.02 -14.31
CA GLU A 47 2.10 7.00 -15.11
C GLU A 47 2.39 5.75 -14.27
N LYS A 48 2.99 5.91 -13.08
CA LYS A 48 3.27 4.79 -12.18
C LYS A 48 1.99 4.07 -11.71
N LEU A 49 0.88 4.79 -11.51
CA LEU A 49 -0.39 4.18 -11.12
C LEU A 49 -0.99 3.37 -12.26
N ASN A 50 -0.96 3.93 -13.47
CA ASN A 50 -1.56 3.35 -14.66
C ASN A 50 -0.77 2.12 -15.14
N GLU A 51 0.56 2.13 -14.98
CA GLU A 51 1.46 1.04 -15.36
C GLU A 51 1.75 0.06 -14.22
N GLU A 52 1.25 0.33 -13.01
CA GLU A 52 1.65 -0.39 -11.78
C GLU A 52 3.18 -0.47 -11.60
N ARG A 53 3.87 0.65 -11.82
CA ARG A 53 5.34 0.70 -11.82
C ARG A 53 5.91 0.93 -10.42
N TYR A 54 6.44 -0.15 -9.82
CA TYR A 54 7.15 -0.15 -8.52
C TYR A 54 8.65 0.05 -8.72
N ASP A 55 9.10 1.30 -8.78
CA ASP A 55 10.49 1.65 -9.13
C ASP A 55 11.37 2.03 -7.93
N ALA A 56 10.87 1.91 -6.69
CA ALA A 56 11.61 2.24 -5.47
C ALA A 56 12.95 1.50 -5.39
N GLY A 57 12.99 0.21 -5.76
CA GLY A 57 14.22 -0.60 -5.74
C GLY A 57 15.33 -0.13 -6.71
N SER A 58 15.02 0.79 -7.63
CA SER A 58 16.03 1.41 -8.51
C SER A 58 16.73 2.62 -7.87
N ASN A 59 16.19 3.14 -6.76
CA ASN A 59 16.66 4.33 -6.06
C ASN A 59 17.05 4.04 -4.60
N PHE A 60 16.56 2.95 -4.04
CA PHE A 60 16.77 2.57 -2.65
C PHE A 60 17.17 1.11 -2.51
N VAL A 61 17.89 0.82 -1.43
CA VAL A 61 18.24 -0.54 -1.00
C VAL A 61 17.91 -0.68 0.48
N MET A 62 17.37 -1.84 0.86
CA MET A 62 17.21 -2.21 2.26
C MET A 62 18.53 -2.81 2.76
N ASN A 63 19.03 -2.29 3.87
CA ASN A 63 20.22 -2.82 4.53
C ASN A 63 19.87 -3.18 5.98
N GLN A 64 20.57 -4.16 6.54
CA GLN A 64 20.42 -4.55 7.94
C GLN A 64 21.75 -4.39 8.65
N VAL A 65 21.78 -3.56 9.70
CA VAL A 65 22.98 -3.23 10.49
C VAL A 65 22.67 -3.51 11.95
N GLU A 66 23.43 -4.41 12.57
CA GLU A 66 23.27 -4.79 13.99
C GLU A 66 21.85 -5.24 14.38
N GLY A 67 21.09 -5.79 13.43
CA GLY A 67 19.71 -6.24 13.62
C GLY A 67 18.66 -5.21 13.27
N GLU A 68 19.04 -3.94 13.13
CA GLU A 68 18.18 -2.85 12.72
C GLU A 68 18.15 -2.70 11.19
N TRP A 69 16.98 -2.35 10.66
CA TRP A 69 16.79 -2.18 9.22
C TRP A 69 16.87 -0.71 8.80
N GLU A 70 17.62 -0.41 7.77
CA GLU A 70 17.69 0.93 7.19
C GLU A 70 17.38 0.90 5.69
N VAL A 71 16.77 1.97 5.19
CA VAL A 71 16.56 2.18 3.75
C VAL A 71 17.53 3.25 3.30
N LEU A 72 18.50 2.85 2.49
CA LEU A 72 19.54 3.72 1.96
C LEU A 72 19.20 4.13 0.54
N SER A 73 19.40 5.40 0.21
CA SER A 73 19.33 5.83 -1.17
C SER A 73 20.64 5.55 -1.90
N ILE A 74 20.54 4.91 -3.06
CA ILE A 74 21.68 4.60 -3.94
C ILE A 74 21.82 5.60 -5.09
N LYS A 75 20.90 6.57 -5.18
CA LYS A 75 20.89 7.66 -6.15
C LYS A 75 20.58 8.97 -5.45
N ASP A 76 20.89 10.07 -6.12
CA ASP A 76 20.55 11.40 -5.60
C ASP A 76 19.04 11.63 -5.73
N VAL A 77 18.34 11.78 -4.59
CA VAL A 77 16.88 12.00 -4.55
C VAL A 77 16.61 13.47 -4.24
N LYS A 78 16.13 14.20 -5.25
CA LYS A 78 15.90 15.65 -5.17
C LYS A 78 14.42 15.95 -5.26
N LYS A 79 13.93 16.85 -4.41
CA LYS A 79 12.55 17.37 -4.49
C LYS A 79 12.21 18.05 -5.80
N SER A 80 13.21 18.52 -6.54
CA SER A 80 13.03 19.15 -7.84
C SER A 80 12.86 18.12 -8.97
N ASN A 81 13.09 16.83 -8.69
CA ASN A 81 12.94 15.77 -9.67
C ASN A 81 11.50 15.20 -9.62
N PRO A 82 10.70 15.33 -10.69
CA PRO A 82 9.31 14.85 -10.72
C PRO A 82 9.16 13.33 -10.55
N ASP A 83 10.22 12.55 -10.75
CA ASP A 83 10.19 11.08 -10.57
C ASP A 83 10.48 10.63 -9.13
N CYS A 84 10.82 11.56 -8.24
CA CYS A 84 11.03 11.29 -6.81
C CYS A 84 9.69 11.19 -6.04
N ILE A 85 8.78 10.36 -6.57
CA ILE A 85 7.55 9.90 -5.94
C ILE A 85 7.45 8.40 -6.19
N PHE A 86 7.39 7.57 -5.15
CA PHE A 86 7.50 6.11 -5.30
C PHE A 86 6.23 5.43 -4.84
N LEU A 87 5.90 4.31 -5.50
CA LEU A 87 4.81 3.45 -5.06
C LEU A 87 5.34 2.39 -4.10
N ILE A 88 4.57 2.17 -3.05
CA ILE A 88 4.80 1.11 -2.07
C ILE A 88 3.51 0.34 -1.94
N ASP A 89 3.63 -0.97 -1.76
CA ASP A 89 2.50 -1.89 -1.73
C ASP A 89 2.16 -2.35 -0.31
N HIS A 90 1.03 -3.04 -0.21
CA HIS A 90 0.63 -3.77 0.98
C HIS A 90 1.07 -5.20 0.91
N ALA A 91 1.65 -5.68 2.00
CA ALA A 91 1.80 -7.10 2.18
C ALA A 91 0.46 -7.77 2.50
N TRP A 92 -0.39 -7.07 3.25
CA TRP A 92 -1.63 -7.62 3.78
C TRP A 92 -2.65 -6.54 4.10
N THR A 93 -3.91 -6.76 3.75
CA THR A 93 -5.07 -5.94 4.12
C THR A 93 -6.13 -6.83 4.75
N PHE A 94 -6.70 -6.43 5.88
CA PHE A 94 -7.59 -7.30 6.64
C PHE A 94 -8.52 -6.52 7.60
N GLU A 95 -9.52 -7.24 8.09
CA GLU A 95 -10.30 -6.84 9.26
C GLU A 95 -9.86 -7.70 10.45
N ILE A 96 -9.80 -7.10 11.64
CA ILE A 96 -9.30 -7.75 12.86
C ILE A 96 -9.92 -9.14 13.12
N PRO A 97 -11.25 -9.34 13.01
CA PRO A 97 -11.87 -10.64 13.30
C PRO A 97 -11.39 -11.78 12.39
N PHE A 98 -10.96 -11.46 11.16
CA PHE A 98 -10.54 -12.44 10.16
C PHE A 98 -9.03 -12.64 10.10
N ALA A 99 -8.23 -11.81 10.79
CA ALA A 99 -6.77 -11.82 10.73
C ALA A 99 -6.18 -13.22 11.00
N ARG A 100 -6.57 -13.82 12.12
CA ARG A 100 -6.14 -15.18 12.51
C ARG A 100 -6.53 -16.23 11.47
N MET A 101 -7.77 -16.18 11.01
CA MET A 101 -8.31 -17.14 10.04
C MET A 101 -7.49 -17.09 8.74
N GLN A 102 -7.20 -15.88 8.24
CA GLN A 102 -6.40 -15.69 7.03
C GLN A 102 -4.98 -16.26 7.19
N LEU A 103 -4.32 -16.01 8.32
CA LEU A 103 -2.99 -16.57 8.59
C LEU A 103 -3.02 -18.11 8.65
N MET A 104 -4.07 -18.69 9.24
CA MET A 104 -4.23 -20.16 9.30
C MET A 104 -4.52 -20.78 7.93
N GLN A 105 -5.24 -20.09 7.05
CA GLN A 105 -5.69 -20.61 5.75
C GLN A 105 -4.70 -20.35 4.60
N HIS A 106 -3.87 -19.31 4.70
CA HIS A 106 -3.01 -18.86 3.62
C HIS A 106 -1.54 -18.97 4.03
N LYS A 107 -0.92 -20.13 3.74
CA LYS A 107 0.48 -20.41 4.06
C LYS A 107 1.45 -19.33 3.55
N ASN A 108 1.24 -18.81 2.34
CA ASN A 108 2.12 -17.77 1.78
C ASN A 108 2.05 -16.46 2.57
N LEU A 109 0.86 -16.06 3.01
CA LEU A 109 0.70 -14.88 3.87
C LEU A 109 1.36 -15.12 5.23
N PHE A 110 1.12 -16.29 5.82
CA PHE A 110 1.73 -16.68 7.10
C PHE A 110 3.27 -16.63 7.05
N LEU A 111 3.89 -17.27 6.06
CA LEU A 111 5.35 -17.24 5.89
C LEU A 111 5.87 -15.82 5.66
N ARG A 112 5.19 -15.04 4.79
CA ARG A 112 5.57 -13.65 4.54
C ARG A 112 5.53 -12.79 5.80
N MET A 113 4.53 -12.97 6.66
CA MET A 113 4.45 -12.25 7.94
C MET A 113 5.53 -12.68 8.93
N LEU A 114 5.90 -13.97 8.96
CA LEU A 114 7.05 -14.41 9.77
C LEU A 114 8.35 -13.74 9.31
N ASP A 115 8.62 -13.73 8.01
CA ASP A 115 9.82 -13.12 7.43
C ASP A 115 9.85 -11.61 7.64
N LEU A 116 8.73 -10.93 7.35
CA LEU A 116 8.61 -9.48 7.49
C LEU A 116 8.89 -9.02 8.93
N MET A 117 8.34 -9.76 9.90
CA MET A 117 8.43 -9.49 11.33
C MET A 117 9.69 -10.07 11.99
N GLY A 118 10.56 -10.74 11.23
CA GLY A 118 11.80 -11.34 11.76
C GLY A 118 11.57 -12.47 12.79
N ILE A 119 10.41 -13.14 12.73
CA ILE A 119 10.09 -14.23 13.64
C ILE A 119 10.81 -15.49 13.15
N THR A 120 11.68 -16.08 13.97
CA THR A 120 12.41 -17.32 13.61
C THR A 120 11.49 -18.54 13.59
N TYR A 121 11.64 -19.39 12.58
CA TYR A 121 10.86 -20.62 12.39
C TYR A 121 11.69 -21.74 11.74
N GLU A 122 11.19 -22.97 11.79
CA GLU A 122 11.79 -24.14 11.14
C GLU A 122 11.45 -24.19 9.64
N GLU A 123 12.37 -24.68 8.80
CA GLU A 123 12.27 -24.63 7.32
C GLU A 123 10.95 -25.18 6.73
N GLN A 124 10.28 -26.11 7.43
CA GLN A 124 9.00 -26.71 7.00
C GLN A 124 7.82 -26.31 7.89
N VAL A 125 7.86 -25.12 8.51
CA VAL A 125 6.76 -24.63 9.34
C VAL A 125 5.45 -24.54 8.54
N GLU A 126 4.37 -25.00 9.16
CA GLU A 126 3.00 -24.83 8.69
C GLU A 126 2.23 -23.87 9.61
N PRO A 127 1.19 -23.18 9.11
CA PRO A 127 0.34 -22.35 9.95
C PRO A 127 -0.19 -23.13 11.15
N ASN A 128 0.10 -22.64 12.35
CA ASN A 128 -0.32 -23.24 13.60
C ASN A 128 -0.56 -22.15 14.64
N THR A 129 -1.36 -22.48 15.66
CA THR A 129 -1.78 -21.51 16.69
C THR A 129 -0.60 -20.79 17.34
N ILE A 130 0.49 -21.50 17.67
CA ILE A 130 1.64 -20.92 18.37
C ILE A 130 2.32 -19.85 17.50
N MET A 131 2.57 -20.15 16.23
CA MET A 131 3.26 -19.20 15.34
C MET A 131 2.33 -18.07 14.88
N VAL A 132 1.04 -18.34 14.69
CA VAL A 132 0.05 -17.30 14.40
C VAL A 132 -0.11 -16.36 15.59
N ASP A 133 -0.10 -16.86 16.82
CA ASP A 133 -0.16 -16.02 18.02
C ASP A 133 1.04 -15.06 18.08
N LYS A 134 2.25 -15.54 17.75
CA LYS A 134 3.44 -14.68 17.66
C LYS A 134 3.30 -13.58 16.61
N ILE A 135 2.77 -13.90 15.43
CA ILE A 135 2.50 -12.89 14.38
C ILE A 135 1.53 -11.84 14.92
N LEU A 136 0.41 -12.28 15.51
CA LEU A 136 -0.61 -11.37 16.05
C LEU A 136 -0.09 -10.52 17.23
N GLU A 137 0.87 -11.02 18.00
CA GLU A 137 1.54 -10.30 19.09
C GLU A 137 2.52 -9.24 18.57
N VAL A 138 3.18 -9.47 17.42
CA VAL A 138 4.18 -8.54 16.86
C VAL A 138 3.55 -7.53 15.89
N MET A 139 2.44 -7.90 15.23
CA MET A 139 1.87 -7.10 14.14
C MET A 139 1.48 -5.67 14.50
N TRP A 140 1.28 -5.34 15.78
CA TRP A 140 0.95 -3.97 16.20
C TRP A 140 2.00 -2.94 15.75
N GLN A 141 3.26 -3.35 15.60
CA GLN A 141 4.35 -2.47 15.14
C GLN A 141 4.24 -2.12 13.65
N TYR A 142 3.52 -2.95 12.90
CA TYR A 142 3.39 -2.88 11.45
C TYR A 142 2.01 -2.39 11.01
N ASN A 143 1.03 -2.54 11.91
CA ASN A 143 -0.36 -2.23 11.66
C ASN A 143 -0.56 -0.74 11.43
N GLN A 144 -1.26 -0.46 10.34
CA GLN A 144 -1.72 0.85 9.98
C GLN A 144 -3.21 0.77 9.62
N THR A 145 -3.88 1.92 9.59
CA THR A 145 -5.31 1.98 9.27
C THR A 145 -5.62 3.05 8.25
N TYR A 146 -6.73 2.86 7.56
CA TYR A 146 -7.38 3.93 6.81
C TYR A 146 -8.89 3.73 6.87
N SER A 147 -9.65 4.83 6.79
CA SER A 147 -11.10 4.81 6.76
C SER A 147 -11.65 5.34 5.44
N PHE A 148 -12.83 4.86 5.08
CA PHE A 148 -13.63 5.38 3.99
C PHE A 148 -14.75 6.22 4.60
N SER A 149 -14.79 7.52 4.31
CA SER A 149 -15.96 8.33 4.63
C SER A 149 -17.10 7.92 3.68
N HIS A 150 -17.92 6.96 4.11
CA HIS A 150 -19.27 6.71 3.58
C HIS A 150 -20.24 6.62 4.76
N GLU A 151 -21.52 6.86 4.50
CA GLU A 151 -22.58 7.21 5.46
C GLU A 151 -22.94 6.18 6.55
N ILE A 152 -22.14 5.11 6.74
CA ILE A 152 -22.36 4.06 7.74
C ILE A 152 -21.04 3.89 8.51
N GLU A 153 -21.12 3.94 9.84
CA GLU A 153 -20.04 3.88 10.84
C GLU A 153 -18.64 3.50 10.30
N ASP A 154 -17.69 4.45 10.45
CA ASP A 154 -16.30 4.37 9.98
C ASP A 154 -15.53 3.20 10.64
N GLU A 155 -15.74 1.96 10.19
CA GLU A 155 -14.86 0.85 10.57
C GLU A 155 -13.52 0.97 9.81
N PRO A 156 -12.38 1.04 10.53
CA PRO A 156 -11.08 1.17 9.90
C PRO A 156 -10.66 -0.15 9.26
N PHE A 157 -10.21 -0.07 8.01
CA PHE A 157 -9.49 -1.18 7.39
C PHE A 157 -8.04 -1.18 7.86
N TRP A 158 -7.54 -2.36 8.20
CA TRP A 158 -6.17 -2.56 8.64
C TRP A 158 -5.30 -3.05 7.50
N TYR A 159 -4.04 -2.65 7.54
CA TYR A 159 -3.06 -3.12 6.59
C TYR A 159 -1.66 -3.16 7.20
N ILE A 160 -0.82 -3.97 6.58
CA ILE A 160 0.63 -4.04 6.80
C ILE A 160 1.31 -3.78 5.46
N MET A 161 2.27 -2.86 5.46
CA MET A 161 3.07 -2.51 4.30
C MET A 161 3.91 -3.71 3.82
N ASP A 162 4.35 -3.65 2.57
CA ASP A 162 5.34 -4.60 2.05
C ASP A 162 6.70 -4.51 2.78
N GLU A 163 7.63 -5.36 2.35
CA GLU A 163 8.98 -5.45 2.89
C GLU A 163 9.71 -4.12 2.80
N PHE A 164 9.50 -3.34 1.73
CA PHE A 164 10.18 -2.05 1.59
C PHE A 164 9.55 -0.99 2.50
N GLY A 165 8.23 -0.83 2.44
CA GLY A 165 7.48 0.15 3.21
C GLY A 165 7.66 -0.02 4.71
N SER A 166 7.68 -1.27 5.18
CA SER A 166 7.84 -1.59 6.61
C SER A 166 9.24 -1.26 7.14
N ARG A 167 10.24 -1.02 6.27
CA ARG A 167 11.61 -0.66 6.68
C ARG A 167 11.92 0.83 6.56
N ILE A 168 10.97 1.63 6.07
CA ILE A 168 11.13 3.08 6.08
C ILE A 168 11.00 3.58 7.51
N GLN A 169 12.11 4.06 8.07
CA GLN A 169 12.16 4.57 9.43
C GLN A 169 12.05 6.10 9.48
N HIS A 170 11.69 6.62 10.65
CA HIS A 170 11.75 8.04 10.93
C HIS A 170 13.21 8.52 11.08
N SER A 171 13.49 9.67 10.50
CA SER A 171 14.73 10.42 10.72
C SER A 171 14.51 11.49 11.80
N SER A 172 15.59 11.94 12.43
CA SER A 172 15.56 13.09 13.36
C SER A 172 15.10 14.38 12.68
N GLU A 173 15.33 14.48 11.36
CA GLU A 173 14.87 15.57 10.51
C GLU A 173 13.82 15.05 9.51
N PRO A 174 12.69 15.75 9.31
CA PRO A 174 11.67 15.36 8.34
C PRO A 174 12.27 15.27 6.93
N ASN A 175 12.32 14.05 6.40
CA ASN A 175 12.97 13.78 5.13
C ASN A 175 12.12 12.94 4.18
N VAL A 176 10.93 12.50 4.60
CA VAL A 176 10.03 11.61 3.88
C VAL A 176 8.59 11.96 4.32
N ASN A 177 7.61 11.92 3.41
CA ASN A 177 6.19 11.95 3.77
C ASN A 177 5.47 10.80 3.11
N ILE A 178 4.73 10.02 3.90
CA ILE A 178 4.17 8.75 3.53
C ILE A 178 2.64 8.74 3.75
N ASP A 179 1.85 8.63 2.68
CA ASP A 179 0.39 8.83 2.72
C ASP A 179 -0.46 7.77 2.00
N VAL A 180 -1.76 7.73 2.31
CA VAL A 180 -2.76 6.88 1.63
C VAL A 180 -3.33 7.59 0.40
N TYR A 181 -3.05 7.07 -0.79
CA TYR A 181 -3.72 7.51 -2.03
C TYR A 181 -4.92 6.60 -2.39
N LYS A 182 -6.04 7.19 -2.83
CA LYS A 182 -7.29 6.47 -3.12
C LYS A 182 -7.61 6.55 -4.63
N GLY A 183 -7.47 5.42 -5.34
CA GLY A 183 -7.89 5.25 -6.74
C GLY A 183 -9.22 4.50 -6.84
N GLN A 184 -10.08 4.84 -7.82
CA GLN A 184 -11.37 4.15 -8.03
C GLN A 184 -11.23 2.81 -8.77
N TYR A 185 -10.04 2.49 -9.27
CA TYR A 185 -9.72 1.20 -9.87
C TYR A 185 -8.33 0.74 -9.40
N ILE A 186 -8.25 -0.56 -9.10
CA ILE A 186 -7.05 -1.33 -8.75
C ILE A 186 -6.55 -1.06 -7.32
N LEU A 187 -6.76 -2.10 -6.48
CA LEU A 187 -6.05 -2.40 -5.25
C LEU A 187 -5.80 -1.18 -4.36
N LEU A 188 -6.67 -0.99 -3.39
CA LEU A 188 -6.32 -0.82 -1.98
C LEU A 188 -4.78 -0.83 -1.78
N ARG A 189 -4.13 0.29 -2.09
CA ARG A 189 -2.68 0.53 -2.03
C ARG A 189 -2.55 1.90 -1.45
N ILE A 190 -2.03 1.93 -0.25
CA ILE A 190 -1.74 3.18 0.43
C ILE A 190 -0.41 3.57 -0.15
N ARG A 191 -0.49 4.48 -1.12
CA ARG A 191 0.68 4.93 -1.87
C ARG A 191 1.46 5.92 -1.02
N LEU A 192 2.11 5.29 -0.07
CA LEU A 192 3.11 5.83 0.79
C LEU A 192 4.21 6.43 -0.11
N TYR A 193 4.21 7.76 -0.31
CA TYR A 193 5.25 8.39 -1.13
C TYR A 193 6.50 8.67 -0.28
N ILE A 194 7.59 9.07 -0.94
CA ILE A 194 8.75 9.61 -0.26
C ILE A 194 9.12 10.89 -0.98
N VAL A 195 8.83 12.05 -0.37
CA VAL A 195 9.52 13.29 -0.77
C VAL A 195 10.83 13.31 0.01
N CYS A 196 11.94 12.88 -0.61
CA CYS A 196 13.25 13.04 0.00
C CYS A 196 13.62 14.52 0.09
N TYR A 197 13.78 15.01 1.30
CA TYR A 197 14.48 16.28 1.56
C TYR A 197 15.97 15.95 1.61
N GLY A 198 16.62 15.84 0.45
CA GLY A 198 18.07 15.71 0.39
C GLY A 198 18.74 16.81 1.23
N ARG A 199 19.89 16.50 1.83
CA ARG A 199 20.87 17.52 2.17
C ARG A 199 21.48 18.08 0.89
#